data_AF-A0A930EHP1-F1
#
_entry.id   AF-A0A930EHP1-F1
#
_cell.length_a   1.000
_cell.length_b   1.000
_cell.length_c   1.000
_cell.angle_alpha   90.00
_cell.angle_beta   90.00
_cell.angle_gamma   90.00
#
_symmetry.space_group_name_H-M   'P 1'
#
loop_
_entity.id
_entity.type
_entity.pdbx_description
1 polymer ?
#
loop_
_entity_poly.entity_id
_entity_poly.type
_entity_poly.pdbx_seq_one_letter_code
_entity_poly.pdbx_strand_id
1 'polypeptide(L)'
;MDKTAIDYRGLKYVNIAIWIEVAYILIYGVTGLFTLLQIAAMSEISQGVLIFNTKIAPDIILVMFIANVILYIMGLNGLQKLNPFYRKACKVYIAYLIFMFLSIIAFVVFGFAASEFVVISFRSDSINTGTVSVLIWTFVIMFLAVQVVSNILNIIYMRNILLGTRRIADVLGNQELTKGITVTEKIYRMAMIVITVIVTIGVMGIVFVLKKYILKIIGGGAYSFVALYSALRGMQIFLFMLTAAYIISFIVRTVYAIRLTQSYVEITKHEISEAEEAALLEDMQAVRENKAR
;
A
#
# COMPACT_ATOMS: atom_id res chain seq x y z
N MET A 1 -16.90 16.83 -39.22
CA MET A 1 -15.79 16.94 -38.26
C MET A 1 -15.83 15.67 -37.41
N ASP A 2 -14.78 14.86 -37.43
CA ASP A 2 -14.69 13.70 -36.55
C ASP A 2 -14.74 14.16 -35.10
N LYS A 3 -15.82 13.83 -34.39
CA LYS A 3 -15.95 14.09 -32.96
C LYS A 3 -14.86 13.30 -32.24
N THR A 4 -13.94 13.97 -31.57
CA THR A 4 -13.01 13.31 -30.65
C THR A 4 -13.79 12.77 -29.46
N ALA A 5 -14.16 11.49 -29.53
CA ALA A 5 -14.85 10.81 -28.44
C ALA A 5 -13.99 10.85 -27.16
N ILE A 6 -14.57 11.36 -26.08
CA ILE A 6 -13.93 11.41 -24.76
C ILE A 6 -13.94 9.99 -24.18
N ASP A 7 -12.75 9.40 -23.99
CA ASP A 7 -12.62 7.99 -23.56
C ASP A 7 -12.40 7.85 -22.04
N TYR A 8 -13.41 7.31 -21.36
CA TYR A 8 -13.37 7.03 -19.92
C TYR A 8 -12.96 5.60 -19.55
N ARG A 9 -12.60 4.73 -20.52
CA ARG A 9 -12.25 3.32 -20.24
C ARG A 9 -11.11 3.18 -19.23
N GLY A 10 -10.25 4.18 -19.11
CA GLY A 10 -9.23 4.25 -18.08
C GLY A 10 -9.76 4.11 -16.64
N LEU A 11 -10.96 4.63 -16.34
CA LEU A 11 -11.61 4.51 -15.03
C LEU A 11 -11.96 3.07 -14.69
N LYS A 12 -12.34 2.26 -15.68
CA LYS A 12 -12.60 0.83 -15.49
C LYS A 12 -11.37 0.10 -14.97
N TYR A 13 -10.21 0.33 -15.59
CA TYR A 13 -8.96 -0.33 -15.19
C TYR A 13 -8.49 0.12 -13.80
N VAL A 14 -8.57 1.42 -13.51
CA VAL A 14 -8.26 1.97 -12.18
C VAL A 14 -9.19 1.37 -11.13
N ASN A 15 -10.49 1.25 -11.42
CA ASN A 15 -11.45 0.67 -10.50
C ASN A 15 -11.13 -0.80 -10.18
N ILE A 16 -10.83 -1.61 -11.19
CA ILE A 16 -10.42 -3.01 -11.00
C ILE A 16 -9.13 -3.09 -10.18
N ALA A 17 -8.15 -2.22 -10.44
CA ALA A 17 -6.91 -2.17 -9.66
C ALA A 17 -7.18 -1.91 -8.17
N ILE A 18 -8.05 -0.97 -7.84
CA ILE A 18 -8.39 -0.67 -6.44
C ILE A 18 -9.11 -1.85 -5.77
N TRP A 19 -10.00 -2.55 -6.48
CA TRP A 19 -10.61 -3.77 -5.96
C TRP A 19 -9.59 -4.89 -5.69
N ILE A 20 -8.53 -4.98 -6.51
CA ILE A 20 -7.40 -5.89 -6.23
C ILE A 20 -6.65 -5.47 -4.96
N GLU A 21 -6.48 -4.16 -4.70
CA GLU A 21 -5.90 -3.70 -3.43
C GLU A 21 -6.78 -4.04 -2.22
N VAL A 22 -8.11 -3.92 -2.36
CA VAL A 22 -9.06 -4.33 -1.30
C VAL A 22 -8.91 -5.83 -1.02
N ALA A 23 -8.79 -6.65 -2.06
CA ALA A 23 -8.55 -8.09 -1.93
C ALA A 23 -7.19 -8.40 -1.28
N TYR A 24 -6.13 -7.66 -1.64
CA TYR A 24 -4.82 -7.74 -1.00
C TYR A 24 -4.96 -7.47 0.50
N ILE A 25 -5.64 -6.38 0.86
CA ILE A 25 -5.87 -6.06 2.27
C ILE A 25 -6.66 -7.21 2.93
N LEU A 26 -7.70 -7.74 2.32
CA LEU A 26 -8.43 -8.85 2.94
C LEU A 26 -7.55 -10.09 3.19
N ILE A 27 -6.76 -10.52 2.20
CA ILE A 27 -5.88 -11.70 2.29
C ILE A 27 -4.82 -11.53 3.39
N TYR A 28 -4.15 -10.38 3.45
CA TYR A 28 -3.13 -10.10 4.47
C TYR A 28 -3.74 -10.01 5.88
N GLY A 29 -4.94 -9.43 6.01
CA GLY A 29 -5.64 -9.33 7.28
C GLY A 29 -6.05 -10.69 7.82
N VAL A 30 -6.60 -11.53 6.95
CA VAL A 30 -6.97 -12.91 7.27
C VAL A 30 -5.73 -13.73 7.64
N THR A 31 -4.64 -13.60 6.89
CA THR A 31 -3.37 -14.28 7.21
C THR A 31 -2.81 -13.84 8.57
N GLY A 32 -2.85 -12.54 8.87
CA GLY A 32 -2.46 -11.99 10.17
C GLY A 32 -3.32 -12.52 11.32
N LEU A 33 -4.63 -12.55 11.14
CA LEU A 33 -5.58 -13.11 12.11
C LEU A 33 -5.35 -14.60 12.36
N PHE A 34 -5.14 -15.41 11.31
CA PHE A 34 -4.79 -16.82 11.46
C PHE A 34 -3.48 -17.02 12.21
N THR A 35 -2.48 -16.18 11.95
CA THR A 35 -1.20 -16.21 12.67
C THR A 35 -1.40 -15.88 14.15
N LEU A 36 -2.23 -14.89 14.48
CA LEU A 36 -2.57 -14.56 15.87
C LEU A 36 -3.34 -15.68 16.57
N LEU A 37 -4.31 -16.29 15.88
CA LEU A 37 -5.07 -17.42 16.38
C LEU A 37 -4.16 -18.64 16.64
N GLN A 38 -3.19 -18.89 15.76
CA GLN A 38 -2.18 -19.92 15.95
C GLN A 38 -1.27 -19.63 17.15
N ILE A 39 -0.79 -18.38 17.31
CA ILE A 39 -0.02 -17.98 18.50
C ILE A 39 -0.86 -18.17 19.78
N ALA A 40 -2.16 -17.89 19.74
CA ALA A 40 -3.06 -18.12 20.87
C ALA A 40 -3.27 -19.62 21.14
N ALA A 41 -3.54 -20.43 20.12
CA ALA A 41 -3.79 -21.88 20.24
C ALA A 41 -2.53 -22.68 20.62
N MET A 42 -1.36 -22.29 20.12
CA MET A 42 -0.07 -22.86 20.54
C MET A 42 0.28 -22.50 21.99
N SER A 43 -0.37 -21.50 22.60
CA SER A 43 -0.19 -21.21 24.03
C SER A 43 -0.84 -22.27 24.94
N GLU A 44 -1.69 -23.14 24.38
CA GLU A 44 -2.37 -24.23 25.09
C GLU A 44 -1.72 -25.61 24.83
N ILE A 45 -0.96 -25.78 23.75
CA ILE A 45 -0.35 -27.06 23.35
C ILE A 45 1.19 -26.93 23.39
N SER A 46 1.85 -27.64 24.30
CA SER A 46 3.31 -27.54 24.58
C SER A 46 4.24 -28.09 23.48
N GLN A 47 3.74 -28.36 22.27
CA GLN A 47 4.55 -28.96 21.21
C GLN A 47 4.62 -28.02 20.01
N GLY A 48 5.78 -27.35 19.90
CA GLY A 48 6.13 -26.40 18.86
C GLY A 48 6.31 -27.03 17.48
N VAL A 49 5.21 -27.38 16.83
CA VAL A 49 5.21 -27.67 15.40
C VAL A 49 4.60 -26.48 14.66
N LEU A 50 5.46 -25.58 14.18
CA LEU A 50 5.09 -24.56 13.22
C LEU A 50 4.65 -25.22 11.91
N ILE A 51 3.35 -25.34 11.71
CA ILE A 51 2.77 -25.75 10.42
C ILE A 51 2.82 -24.54 9.48
N PHE A 52 4.02 -24.20 9.01
CA PHE A 52 4.19 -23.31 7.87
C PHE A 52 4.18 -24.14 6.59
N ASN A 53 3.05 -24.19 5.90
CA ASN A 53 3.09 -24.52 4.47
C ASN A 53 1.92 -23.92 3.71
N THR A 54 1.97 -22.62 3.45
CA THR A 54 1.16 -22.01 2.40
C THR A 54 2.08 -21.42 1.34
N LYS A 55 2.85 -22.28 0.65
CA LYS A 55 3.59 -21.91 -0.58
C LYS A 55 2.70 -21.25 -1.64
N ILE A 56 1.38 -21.44 -1.57
CA ILE A 56 0.39 -20.88 -2.51
C ILE A 56 0.16 -19.37 -2.27
N ALA A 57 0.34 -18.86 -1.05
CA ALA A 57 0.02 -17.46 -0.72
C ALA A 57 1.00 -16.43 -1.35
N PRO A 58 2.33 -16.61 -1.31
CA PRO A 58 3.27 -15.66 -1.90
C PRO A 58 3.11 -15.49 -3.42
N ASP A 59 2.87 -16.58 -4.15
CA ASP A 59 2.77 -16.56 -5.61
C ASP A 59 1.49 -15.83 -6.07
N ILE A 60 0.35 -16.08 -5.41
CA ILE A 60 -0.91 -15.36 -5.69
C ILE A 60 -0.74 -13.87 -5.40
N ILE A 61 -0.08 -13.52 -4.29
CA ILE A 61 0.18 -12.12 -3.92
C ILE A 61 1.02 -11.42 -4.99
N LEU A 62 2.06 -12.09 -5.49
CA LEU A 62 2.92 -11.54 -6.54
C LEU A 62 2.14 -11.30 -7.85
N VAL A 63 1.32 -12.27 -8.27
CA VAL A 63 0.46 -12.13 -9.47
C VAL A 63 -0.53 -10.98 -9.31
N MET A 64 -1.19 -10.88 -8.15
CA MET A 64 -2.10 -9.77 -7.85
C MET A 64 -1.39 -8.42 -7.87
N PHE A 65 -0.17 -8.33 -7.33
CA PHE A 65 0.63 -7.11 -7.37
C PHE A 65 0.99 -6.70 -8.80
N ILE A 66 1.45 -7.64 -9.62
CA ILE A 66 1.77 -7.37 -11.03
C ILE A 66 0.51 -6.92 -11.79
N ALA A 67 -0.60 -7.61 -11.62
CA ALA A 67 -1.88 -7.24 -12.23
C ALA A 67 -2.31 -5.82 -11.82
N ASN A 68 -2.18 -5.49 -10.54
CA ASN A 68 -2.48 -4.17 -10.01
C ASN A 68 -1.66 -3.07 -10.68
N VAL A 69 -0.35 -3.28 -10.79
CA VAL A 69 0.58 -2.34 -11.45
C VAL A 69 0.19 -2.11 -12.91
N ILE A 70 -0.04 -3.20 -13.66
CA ILE A 70 -0.41 -3.12 -15.07
C ILE A 70 -1.72 -2.35 -15.25
N LEU A 71 -2.74 -2.66 -14.43
CA LEU A 71 -4.05 -2.02 -14.51
C LEU A 71 -4.00 -0.52 -14.19
N TYR A 72 -3.23 -0.11 -13.18
CA TYR A 72 -3.03 1.31 -12.91
C TYR A 72 -2.28 2.02 -14.04
N ILE A 73 -1.24 1.41 -14.61
CA ILE A 73 -0.52 2.00 -15.75
C ILE A 73 -1.49 2.16 -16.93
N MET A 74 -2.21 1.11 -17.31
CA MET A 74 -3.17 1.16 -18.42
C MET A 74 -4.26 2.21 -18.16
N GLY A 75 -4.84 2.18 -16.96
CA GLY A 75 -5.92 3.10 -16.56
C GLY A 75 -5.48 4.56 -16.53
N LEU A 76 -4.40 4.87 -15.81
CA LEU A 76 -3.89 6.23 -15.67
C LEU A 76 -3.29 6.76 -16.96
N ASN A 77 -2.71 5.93 -17.83
CA ASN A 77 -2.22 6.35 -19.14
C ASN A 77 -3.36 6.77 -20.09
N GLY A 78 -4.53 6.15 -19.95
CA GLY A 78 -5.76 6.62 -20.61
C GLY A 78 -6.24 7.94 -20.01
N LEU A 79 -6.42 7.97 -18.69
CA LEU A 79 -7.04 9.09 -17.98
C LEU A 79 -6.18 10.36 -17.94
N GLN A 80 -4.85 10.25 -17.98
CA GLN A 80 -3.96 11.41 -17.89
C GLN A 80 -4.16 12.44 -18.99
N LYS A 81 -4.85 12.08 -20.08
CA LYS A 81 -5.17 12.95 -21.20
C LYS A 81 -6.44 13.78 -20.97
N LEU A 82 -7.28 13.38 -20.01
CA LEU A 82 -8.61 13.95 -19.78
C LEU A 82 -8.56 15.25 -18.98
N ASN A 83 -7.83 15.26 -17.87
CA ASN A 83 -7.73 16.46 -17.03
C ASN A 83 -6.42 16.51 -16.23
N PRO A 84 -6.04 17.68 -15.69
CA PRO A 84 -4.78 17.86 -14.99
C PRO A 84 -4.63 17.00 -13.72
N PHE A 85 -5.73 16.63 -13.06
CA PHE A 85 -5.69 15.81 -11.84
C PHE A 85 -5.27 14.38 -12.15
N TYR A 86 -5.84 13.74 -13.17
CA TYR A 86 -5.38 12.41 -13.60
C TYR A 86 -3.95 12.42 -14.11
N ARG A 87 -3.51 13.49 -14.77
CA ARG A 87 -2.09 13.63 -15.16
C ARG A 87 -1.16 13.67 -13.94
N LYS A 88 -1.54 14.41 -12.89
CA LYS A 88 -0.81 14.40 -11.61
C LYS A 88 -0.83 13.02 -10.96
N ALA A 89 -1.97 12.32 -10.96
CA ALA A 89 -2.08 10.96 -10.46
C ALA A 89 -1.11 10.01 -11.17
N CYS A 90 -1.07 10.04 -12.50
CA CYS A 90 -0.17 9.22 -13.31
C CYS A 90 1.31 9.49 -12.98
N LYS A 91 1.73 10.77 -12.91
CA LYS A 91 3.12 11.13 -12.54
C LYS A 91 3.51 10.63 -11.16
N VAL A 92 2.64 10.82 -10.16
CA VAL A 92 2.90 10.38 -8.78
C VAL A 92 2.93 8.86 -8.68
N TYR A 93 2.06 8.16 -9.43
CA TYR A 93 2.08 6.70 -9.46
C TYR A 93 3.36 6.14 -10.09
N ILE A 94 3.85 6.74 -11.18
CA ILE A 94 5.15 6.37 -11.77
C ILE A 94 6.29 6.63 -10.76
N ALA A 95 6.28 7.79 -10.08
CA ALA A 95 7.28 8.09 -9.05
C ALA A 95 7.24 7.08 -7.90
N TYR A 96 6.05 6.64 -7.49
CA TYR A 96 5.85 5.58 -6.50
C TYR A 96 6.48 4.26 -6.94
N LEU A 97 6.27 3.83 -8.19
CA LEU A 97 6.87 2.60 -8.72
C LEU A 97 8.41 2.68 -8.79
N ILE A 98 8.95 3.81 -9.25
CA ILE A 98 10.40 4.04 -9.29
C ILE A 98 10.99 3.97 -7.88
N PHE A 99 10.35 4.65 -6.91
CA PHE A 99 10.78 4.63 -5.52
C PHE A 99 10.77 3.22 -4.93
N MET A 100 9.70 2.44 -5.16
CA MET A 100 9.61 1.04 -4.72
C MET A 100 10.72 0.19 -5.32
N PHE A 101 10.98 0.31 -6.62
CA PHE A 101 12.02 -0.45 -7.30
C PHE A 101 13.42 -0.10 -6.79
N LEU A 102 13.73 1.19 -6.64
CA LEU A 102 15.00 1.64 -6.05
C LEU A 102 15.16 1.17 -4.60
N SER A 103 14.08 1.16 -3.83
CA SER A 103 14.08 0.66 -2.45
C SER A 103 14.42 -0.83 -2.40
N ILE A 104 13.85 -1.65 -3.30
CA ILE A 104 14.18 -3.08 -3.40
C ILE A 104 15.66 -3.28 -3.73
N ILE A 105 16.20 -2.53 -4.71
CA ILE A 105 17.62 -2.58 -5.05
C ILE A 105 18.48 -2.23 -3.84
N ALA A 106 18.14 -1.14 -3.13
CA ALA A 106 18.84 -0.74 -1.92
C ALA A 106 18.81 -1.85 -0.85
N PHE A 107 17.66 -2.49 -0.61
CA PHE A 107 17.54 -3.62 0.30
C PHE A 107 18.42 -4.81 -0.10
N VAL A 108 18.46 -5.16 -1.38
CA VAL A 108 19.27 -6.27 -1.90
C VAL A 108 20.76 -5.96 -1.70
N VAL A 109 21.22 -4.77 -2.11
CA VAL A 109 22.62 -4.33 -1.93
C VAL A 109 23.00 -4.33 -0.46
N PHE A 110 22.14 -3.81 0.41
CA PHE A 110 22.40 -3.77 1.85
C PHE A 110 22.40 -5.17 2.47
N GLY A 111 21.55 -6.08 1.98
CA GLY A 111 21.52 -7.48 2.38
C GLY A 111 22.81 -8.23 2.02
N PHE A 112 23.35 -8.01 0.81
CA PHE A 112 24.65 -8.56 0.39
C PHE A 112 25.82 -7.95 1.16
N ALA A 113 25.83 -6.63 1.36
CA ALA A 113 26.86 -5.99 2.17
C ALA A 113 26.82 -6.53 3.61
N ALA A 114 25.63 -6.62 4.22
CA ALA A 114 25.47 -7.15 5.57
C ALA A 114 25.86 -8.64 5.67
N SER A 115 25.63 -9.47 4.65
CA SER A 115 26.00 -10.89 4.69
C SER A 115 27.51 -11.10 4.71
N GLU A 116 28.29 -10.30 3.99
CA GLU A 116 29.76 -10.30 4.08
C GLU A 116 30.24 -9.89 5.50
N PHE A 117 29.61 -8.88 6.10
CA PHE A 117 29.89 -8.48 7.49
C PHE A 117 29.50 -9.55 8.53
N VAL A 118 28.38 -10.23 8.32
CA VAL A 118 27.91 -11.34 9.17
C VAL A 118 28.89 -12.52 9.10
N VAL A 119 29.35 -12.89 7.90
CA VAL A 119 30.37 -13.95 7.72
C VAL A 119 31.69 -13.62 8.41
N ILE A 120 32.13 -12.35 8.40
CA ILE A 120 33.36 -11.92 9.09
C ILE A 120 33.19 -11.97 10.62
N SER A 121 32.05 -11.51 11.14
CA SER A 121 31.77 -11.48 12.59
C SER A 121 31.51 -12.84 13.24
N PHE A 122 31.06 -13.85 12.47
CA PHE A 122 30.94 -15.24 12.93
C PHE A 122 32.26 -16.02 12.90
N ARG A 123 33.29 -15.53 12.17
CA ARG A 123 34.63 -16.15 12.12
C ARG A 123 35.55 -15.69 13.24
N SER A 124 35.30 -14.53 13.83
CA SER A 124 36.01 -14.08 15.03
C SER A 124 35.27 -14.58 16.28
N ASP A 125 35.98 -15.17 17.24
CA ASP A 125 35.45 -15.69 18.53
C ASP A 125 34.72 -14.65 19.42
N SER A 126 34.48 -13.44 18.91
CA SER A 126 33.68 -12.40 19.53
C SER A 126 32.72 -11.81 18.49
N ILE A 127 31.43 -12.19 18.55
CA ILE A 127 30.37 -11.49 17.81
C ILE A 127 30.40 -10.02 18.25
N ASN A 128 30.77 -9.10 17.34
CA ASN A 128 30.74 -7.67 17.63
C ASN A 128 29.27 -7.19 17.64
N THR A 129 28.65 -7.33 18.81
CA THR A 129 27.24 -6.96 19.07
C THR A 129 26.94 -5.49 18.77
N GLY A 130 27.94 -4.61 18.85
CA GLY A 130 27.83 -3.20 18.47
C GLY A 130 27.55 -3.04 16.97
N THR A 131 28.37 -3.64 16.12
CA THR A 131 28.22 -3.57 14.65
C THR A 131 26.93 -4.23 14.17
N VAL A 132 26.55 -5.38 14.73
CA VAL A 132 25.27 -6.07 14.41
C VAL A 132 24.07 -5.19 14.81
N SER A 133 24.14 -4.52 15.97
CA SER A 133 23.09 -3.59 16.41
C SER A 133 22.93 -2.39 15.48
N VAL A 134 24.03 -1.83 14.96
CA VAL A 134 24.01 -0.73 13.98
C VAL A 134 23.38 -1.17 12.66
N LEU A 135 23.80 -2.32 12.10
CA LEU A 135 23.24 -2.87 10.86
C LEU A 135 21.73 -3.11 10.96
N ILE A 136 21.27 -3.66 12.08
CA ILE A 136 19.83 -3.85 12.34
C ILE A 136 19.13 -2.50 12.33
N TRP A 137 19.63 -1.49 13.06
CA TRP A 137 19.02 -0.15 13.10
C TRP A 137 18.95 0.52 11.73
N THR A 138 20.00 0.42 10.92
CA THR A 138 19.98 0.95 9.55
C THR A 138 18.87 0.28 8.72
N PHE A 139 18.71 -1.04 8.85
CA PHE A 139 17.63 -1.77 8.17
C PHE A 139 16.24 -1.32 8.66
N VAL A 140 16.06 -1.15 9.98
CA VAL A 140 14.80 -0.65 10.56
C VAL A 140 14.44 0.73 10.02
N ILE A 141 15.39 1.67 10.04
CA ILE A 141 15.17 3.05 9.59
C ILE A 141 14.84 3.08 8.09
N MET A 142 15.56 2.29 7.30
CA MET A 142 15.30 2.18 5.86
C MET A 142 13.90 1.60 5.58
N PHE A 143 13.49 0.55 6.30
CA PHE A 143 12.14 -0.01 6.19
C PHE A 143 11.06 1.00 6.56
N LEU A 144 11.25 1.76 7.64
CA LEU A 144 10.32 2.82 8.04
C LEU A 144 10.24 3.93 7.00
N ALA A 145 11.38 4.39 6.48
CA ALA A 145 11.42 5.42 5.45
C ALA A 145 10.66 4.97 4.19
N VAL A 146 10.89 3.74 3.74
CA VAL A 146 10.20 3.16 2.59
C VAL A 146 8.70 3.07 2.85
N GLN A 147 8.28 2.61 4.03
CA GLN A 147 6.87 2.51 4.41
C GLN A 147 6.18 3.88 4.43
N VAL A 148 6.78 4.87 5.06
CA VAL A 148 6.21 6.23 5.19
C VAL A 148 6.11 6.91 3.83
N VAL A 149 7.19 6.91 3.03
CA VAL A 149 7.20 7.55 1.71
C VAL A 149 6.21 6.86 0.77
N SER A 150 6.16 5.53 0.77
CA SER A 150 5.19 4.75 -0.02
C SER A 150 3.75 5.12 0.31
N ASN A 151 3.42 5.22 1.60
CA ASN A 151 2.08 5.58 2.04
C ASN A 151 1.70 7.02 1.66
N ILE A 152 2.64 7.96 1.78
CA ILE A 152 2.43 9.35 1.36
C ILE A 152 2.15 9.43 -0.15
N LEU A 153 2.97 8.78 -0.97
CA LEU A 153 2.76 8.75 -2.42
C LEU A 153 1.41 8.10 -2.77
N ASN A 154 1.02 7.06 -2.05
CA ASN A 154 -0.28 6.39 -2.21
C ASN A 154 -1.46 7.33 -1.95
N ILE A 155 -1.42 8.06 -0.83
CA ILE A 155 -2.43 9.07 -0.49
C ILE A 155 -2.55 10.12 -1.60
N ILE A 156 -1.41 10.59 -2.13
CA ILE A 156 -1.39 11.65 -3.14
C ILE A 156 -1.98 11.17 -4.47
N TYR A 157 -1.58 10.01 -5.01
CA TYR A 157 -2.11 9.58 -6.32
C TYR A 157 -3.60 9.23 -6.23
N MET A 158 -4.04 8.56 -5.16
CA MET A 158 -5.46 8.22 -4.95
C MET A 158 -6.33 9.47 -4.79
N ARG A 159 -5.86 10.47 -4.05
CA ARG A 159 -6.54 11.77 -3.97
C ARG A 159 -6.72 12.40 -5.35
N ASN A 160 -5.68 12.38 -6.18
CA ASN A 160 -5.74 12.97 -7.51
C ASN A 160 -6.69 12.20 -8.46
N ILE A 161 -6.84 10.88 -8.28
CA ILE A 161 -7.86 10.09 -9.00
C ILE A 161 -9.25 10.58 -8.63
N LEU A 162 -9.60 10.69 -7.33
CA LEU A 162 -10.91 11.19 -6.89
C LEU A 162 -11.19 12.61 -7.39
N LEU A 163 -10.21 13.51 -7.30
CA LEU A 163 -10.38 14.89 -7.78
C LEU A 163 -10.60 14.92 -9.31
N GLY A 164 -9.89 14.08 -10.06
CA GLY A 164 -10.10 13.93 -11.50
C GLY A 164 -11.49 13.40 -11.83
N THR A 165 -12.01 12.45 -11.05
CA THR A 165 -13.38 11.92 -11.22
C THR A 165 -14.43 12.95 -10.83
N ARG A 166 -14.21 13.69 -9.74
CA ARG A 166 -15.09 14.78 -9.31
C ARG A 166 -15.21 15.87 -10.35
N ARG A 167 -14.10 16.28 -10.97
CA ARG A 167 -14.11 17.29 -12.03
C ARG A 167 -15.02 16.87 -13.19
N ILE A 168 -14.96 15.60 -13.59
CA ILE A 168 -15.86 15.07 -14.62
C ILE A 168 -17.32 15.13 -14.13
N ALA A 169 -17.60 14.64 -12.92
CA ALA A 169 -18.95 14.67 -12.34
C ALA A 169 -19.54 16.09 -12.23
N ASP A 170 -18.69 17.08 -11.88
CA ASP A 170 -19.04 18.50 -11.80
C ASP A 170 -19.43 19.05 -13.17
N VAL A 171 -18.71 18.67 -14.23
CA VAL A 171 -19.03 19.10 -15.60
C VAL A 171 -20.33 18.46 -16.09
N LEU A 172 -20.60 17.19 -15.73
CA LEU A 172 -21.85 16.49 -16.05
C LEU A 172 -23.06 16.97 -15.22
N GLY A 173 -22.91 18.00 -14.38
CA GLY A 173 -23.99 18.56 -13.56
C GLY A 173 -24.50 17.63 -12.43
N ASN A 174 -23.83 16.51 -12.16
CA ASN A 174 -24.27 15.53 -11.18
C ASN A 174 -23.81 15.91 -9.76
N GLN A 175 -24.59 16.80 -9.12
CA GLN A 175 -24.27 17.33 -7.80
C GLN A 175 -24.25 16.26 -6.70
N GLU A 176 -25.04 15.19 -6.82
CA GLU A 176 -25.05 14.08 -5.85
C GLU A 176 -23.73 13.31 -5.90
N LEU A 177 -23.25 12.99 -7.11
CA LEU A 177 -21.97 12.33 -7.32
C LEU A 177 -20.80 13.19 -6.82
N THR A 178 -20.82 14.49 -7.11
CA THR A 178 -19.82 15.45 -6.61
C THR A 178 -19.78 15.50 -5.09
N LYS A 179 -20.93 15.66 -4.43
CA LYS A 179 -21.03 15.67 -2.96
C LYS A 179 -20.48 14.36 -2.41
N GLY A 180 -20.85 13.25 -3.04
CA GLY A 180 -20.40 11.92 -2.67
C GLY A 180 -18.88 11.75 -2.73
N ILE A 181 -18.25 12.17 -3.84
CA ILE A 181 -16.79 12.10 -4.01
C ILE A 181 -16.08 13.04 -3.02
N THR A 182 -16.65 14.22 -2.75
CA THR A 182 -16.06 15.19 -1.81
C THR A 182 -16.00 14.65 -0.38
N VAL A 183 -17.07 13.99 0.08
CA VAL A 183 -17.09 13.36 1.41
C VAL A 183 -16.08 12.20 1.46
N THR A 184 -16.07 11.35 0.42
CA THR A 184 -15.13 10.21 0.33
C THR A 184 -13.67 10.68 0.35
N GLU A 185 -13.33 11.77 -0.35
CA GLU A 185 -11.98 12.34 -0.37
C GLU A 185 -11.52 12.80 1.02
N LYS A 186 -12.39 13.50 1.77
CA LYS A 186 -12.10 13.95 3.14
C LYS A 186 -11.88 12.78 4.09
N ILE A 187 -12.80 11.81 4.08
CA ILE A 187 -12.72 10.60 4.92
C ILE A 187 -11.45 9.82 4.60
N TYR A 188 -11.20 9.57 3.31
CA TYR A 188 -10.04 8.83 2.85
C TYR A 188 -8.72 9.50 3.28
N ARG A 189 -8.60 10.83 3.12
CA ARG A 189 -7.40 11.55 3.53
C ARG A 189 -7.13 11.40 5.03
N MET A 190 -8.13 11.66 5.86
CA MET A 190 -7.97 11.63 7.31
C MET A 190 -7.69 10.21 7.81
N ALA A 191 -8.45 9.22 7.32
CA ALA A 191 -8.27 7.84 7.69
C ALA A 191 -6.90 7.30 7.27
N MET A 192 -6.44 7.58 6.04
CA MET A 192 -5.15 7.08 5.56
C MET A 192 -3.95 7.69 6.33
N ILE A 193 -4.04 8.94 6.77
CA ILE A 193 -3.03 9.54 7.65
C ILE A 193 -2.99 8.78 8.99
N VAL A 194 -4.14 8.58 9.62
CA VAL A 194 -4.25 7.85 10.90
C VAL A 194 -3.74 6.42 10.77
N ILE A 195 -4.12 5.70 9.70
CA ILE A 195 -3.65 4.35 9.41
C ILE A 195 -2.13 4.34 9.20
N THR A 196 -1.58 5.29 8.45
CA THR A 196 -0.13 5.38 8.22
C THR A 196 0.62 5.53 9.53
N VAL A 197 0.13 6.39 10.44
CA VAL A 197 0.73 6.58 11.76
C VAL A 197 0.64 5.30 12.59
N ILE A 198 -0.54 4.68 12.68
CA ILE A 198 -0.72 3.46 13.50
C ILE A 198 0.11 2.30 12.96
N VAL A 199 0.13 2.08 11.65
CA VAL A 199 0.92 1.01 11.02
C VAL A 199 2.41 1.27 11.23
N THR A 200 2.88 2.52 11.13
CA THR A 200 4.30 2.85 11.35
C THR A 200 4.71 2.59 12.80
N ILE A 201 3.89 3.02 13.76
CA ILE A 201 4.11 2.71 15.19
C ILE A 201 4.07 1.20 15.43
N GLY A 202 3.12 0.52 14.80
CA GLY A 202 2.94 -0.92 14.81
C GLY A 202 4.19 -1.69 14.40
N VAL A 203 4.66 -1.40 13.20
CA VAL A 203 5.87 -1.95 12.60
C VAL A 203 7.09 -1.65 13.49
N MET A 204 7.23 -0.43 13.99
CA MET A 204 8.32 -0.08 14.93
C MET A 204 8.30 -0.96 16.18
N GLY A 205 7.12 -1.15 16.79
CA GLY A 205 6.97 -1.98 17.98
C GLY A 205 7.38 -3.44 17.74
N ILE A 206 6.91 -4.04 16.64
CA ILE A 206 7.27 -5.42 16.26
C ILE A 206 8.77 -5.54 16.02
N VAL A 207 9.34 -4.63 15.23
CA VAL A 207 10.75 -4.65 14.87
C VAL A 207 11.66 -4.47 16.09
N PHE A 208 11.28 -3.60 17.03
CA PHE A 208 12.02 -3.40 18.28
C PHE A 208 12.04 -4.68 19.14
N VAL A 209 10.90 -5.38 19.25
CA VAL A 209 10.84 -6.65 19.96
C VAL A 209 11.64 -7.73 19.24
N LEU A 210 11.47 -7.88 17.92
CA LEU A 210 12.27 -8.83 17.14
C LEU A 210 13.77 -8.59 17.32
N LYS A 211 14.24 -7.34 17.27
CA LYS A 211 15.65 -6.99 17.55
C LYS A 211 16.10 -7.51 18.92
N LYS A 212 15.36 -7.17 19.97
CA LYS A 212 15.73 -7.50 21.37
C LYS A 212 15.95 -9.00 21.55
N TYR A 213 15.15 -9.81 20.86
CA TYR A 213 15.19 -11.26 21.00
C TYR A 213 16.08 -11.96 19.96
N ILE A 214 16.25 -11.42 18.75
CA ILE A 214 17.27 -11.90 17.79
C ILE A 214 18.68 -11.77 18.40
N LEU A 215 18.98 -10.63 19.03
CA LEU A 215 20.26 -10.44 19.72
C LEU A 215 20.46 -11.43 20.88
N LYS A 216 19.39 -11.79 21.60
CA LYS A 216 19.43 -12.83 22.64
C LYS A 216 19.62 -14.23 22.06
N ILE A 217 18.97 -14.56 20.94
CA ILE A 217 19.12 -15.85 20.26
C ILE A 217 20.56 -16.04 19.77
N ILE A 218 21.16 -15.00 19.20
CA ILE A 218 22.56 -15.02 18.74
C ILE A 218 23.53 -15.25 19.92
N GLY A 219 23.26 -14.71 21.11
CA GLY A 219 24.13 -14.86 22.29
C GLY A 219 23.83 -16.03 23.23
N GLY A 220 22.62 -16.60 23.21
CA GLY A 220 22.13 -17.57 24.21
C GLY A 220 21.53 -18.86 23.66
N GLY A 221 21.55 -19.07 22.33
CA GLY A 221 21.08 -20.31 21.70
C GLY A 221 19.57 -20.57 21.81
N ALA A 222 19.15 -21.82 21.52
CA ALA A 222 17.76 -22.22 21.29
C ALA A 222 16.78 -21.91 22.45
N TYR A 223 17.25 -21.86 23.71
CA TYR A 223 16.43 -21.50 24.87
C TYR A 223 15.85 -20.07 24.79
N SER A 224 16.48 -19.19 24.01
CA SER A 224 16.00 -17.81 23.79
C SER A 224 14.77 -17.72 22.88
N PHE A 225 14.42 -18.78 22.15
CA PHE A 225 13.18 -18.84 21.35
C PHE A 225 11.93 -18.83 22.24
N VAL A 226 11.98 -19.50 23.40
CA VAL A 226 10.87 -19.49 24.38
C VAL A 226 10.63 -18.08 24.92
N ALA A 227 11.70 -17.30 25.11
CA ALA A 227 11.62 -15.92 25.57
C ALA A 227 11.07 -14.97 24.48
N LEU A 228 11.42 -15.18 23.20
CA LEU A 228 10.82 -14.47 22.06
C LEU A 228 9.32 -14.76 21.97
N TYR A 229 8.93 -16.03 22.12
CA TYR A 229 7.54 -16.46 22.10
C TYR A 229 6.72 -15.84 23.24
N SER A 230 7.25 -15.87 24.47
CA SER A 230 6.62 -15.21 25.63
C SER A 230 6.45 -13.70 25.42
N ALA A 231 7.40 -13.04 24.77
CA ALA A 231 7.30 -11.62 24.43
C ALA A 231 6.26 -11.32 23.35
N LEU A 232 6.18 -12.16 22.32
CA LEU A 232 5.13 -12.08 21.30
C LEU A 232 3.73 -12.27 21.93
N ARG A 233 3.61 -13.17 22.92
CA ARG A 233 2.39 -13.33 23.73
C ARG A 233 2.06 -12.07 24.53
N GLY A 234 3.03 -11.44 25.17
CA GLY A 234 2.86 -10.16 25.88
C GLY A 234 2.44 -9.00 24.96
N MET A 235 2.70 -9.10 23.65
CA MET A 235 2.28 -8.11 22.65
C MET A 235 0.89 -8.38 22.04
N GLN A 236 0.14 -9.39 22.49
CA GLN A 236 -1.16 -9.73 21.90
C GLN A 236 -2.13 -8.54 21.83
N ILE A 237 -2.21 -7.71 22.88
CA ILE A 237 -3.05 -6.51 22.90
C ILE A 237 -2.58 -5.48 21.84
N PHE A 238 -1.27 -5.33 21.67
CA PHE A 238 -0.68 -4.45 20.65
C PHE A 238 -0.96 -4.96 19.23
N LEU A 239 -0.83 -6.27 19.00
CA LEU A 239 -1.18 -6.90 17.72
C LEU A 239 -2.68 -6.84 17.42
N PHE A 240 -3.53 -6.85 18.46
CA PHE A 240 -4.97 -6.64 18.32
C PHE A 240 -5.30 -5.20 17.91
N MET A 241 -4.64 -4.19 18.49
CA MET A 241 -4.78 -2.79 18.04
C MET A 241 -4.33 -2.60 16.59
N LEU A 242 -3.24 -3.27 16.18
CA LEU A 242 -2.80 -3.28 14.78
C LEU A 242 -3.84 -3.91 13.85
N THR A 243 -4.49 -4.98 14.30
CA THR A 243 -5.59 -5.63 13.58
C THR A 243 -6.78 -4.69 13.43
N ALA A 244 -7.12 -3.90 14.46
CA ALA A 244 -8.19 -2.91 14.38
C ALA A 244 -7.87 -1.81 13.34
N ALA A 245 -6.64 -1.29 13.33
CA ALA A 245 -6.20 -0.32 12.32
C ALA A 245 -6.25 -0.90 10.90
N TYR A 246 -5.97 -2.19 10.79
CA TYR A 246 -6.07 -2.92 9.54
C TYR A 246 -7.51 -3.02 9.02
N ILE A 247 -8.47 -3.33 9.90
CA ILE A 247 -9.90 -3.36 9.58
C ILE A 247 -10.39 -1.98 9.13
N ILE A 248 -9.96 -0.92 9.82
CA ILE A 248 -10.29 0.46 9.43
C ILE A 248 -9.75 0.76 8.02
N SER A 249 -8.51 0.35 7.73
CA SER A 249 -7.92 0.46 6.39
C SER A 249 -8.73 -0.26 5.32
N PHE A 250 -9.16 -1.49 5.61
CA PHE A 250 -10.03 -2.27 4.73
C PHE A 250 -11.35 -1.54 4.44
N ILE A 251 -12.05 -1.06 5.47
CA ILE A 251 -13.32 -0.34 5.32
C ILE A 251 -13.13 0.90 4.44
N VAL A 252 -12.12 1.71 4.73
CA VAL A 252 -11.86 2.97 4.01
C VAL A 252 -11.52 2.70 2.54
N ARG A 253 -10.69 1.70 2.25
CA ARG A 253 -10.35 1.32 0.86
C ARG A 253 -11.55 0.76 0.11
N THR A 254 -12.41 0.03 0.80
CA THR A 254 -13.67 -0.50 0.24
C THR A 254 -14.66 0.62 -0.08
N VAL A 255 -14.85 1.59 0.83
CA VAL A 255 -15.70 2.77 0.57
C VAL A 255 -15.19 3.56 -0.63
N TYR A 256 -13.87 3.72 -0.76
CA TYR A 256 -13.26 4.33 -1.93
C TYR A 256 -13.62 3.56 -3.21
N ALA A 257 -13.42 2.23 -3.22
CA ALA A 257 -13.65 1.38 -4.39
C ALA A 257 -15.13 1.42 -4.83
N ILE A 258 -16.05 1.34 -3.88
CA ILE A 258 -17.50 1.45 -4.14
C ILE A 258 -17.82 2.81 -4.77
N ARG A 259 -17.32 3.91 -4.20
CA ARG A 259 -17.61 5.24 -4.72
C ARG A 259 -17.07 5.42 -6.14
N LEU A 260 -15.84 4.98 -6.41
CA LEU A 260 -15.28 5.07 -7.76
C LEU A 260 -16.05 4.19 -8.75
N THR A 261 -16.54 3.03 -8.32
CA THR A 261 -17.41 2.16 -9.13
C THR A 261 -18.72 2.86 -9.49
N GLN A 262 -19.40 3.48 -8.51
CA GLN A 262 -20.62 4.25 -8.73
C GLN A 262 -20.39 5.38 -9.74
N SER A 263 -19.34 6.19 -9.53
CA SER A 263 -18.98 7.27 -10.44
C SER A 263 -18.67 6.79 -11.85
N TYR A 264 -17.93 5.68 -12.00
CA TYR A 264 -17.68 5.10 -13.31
C TYR A 264 -18.99 4.70 -14.01
N VAL A 265 -19.88 3.98 -13.33
CA VAL A 265 -21.15 3.53 -13.92
C VAL A 265 -22.03 4.70 -14.34
N GLU A 266 -22.17 5.72 -13.49
CA GLU A 266 -22.95 6.93 -13.80
C GLU A 266 -22.36 7.70 -14.97
N ILE A 267 -21.04 7.95 -14.97
CA ILE A 267 -20.36 8.67 -16.08
C ILE A 267 -20.52 7.92 -17.41
N THR A 268 -20.39 6.58 -17.41
CA THR A 268 -20.52 5.80 -18.65
C THR A 268 -21.94 5.70 -19.20
N LYS A 269 -22.96 5.95 -18.37
CA LYS A 269 -24.37 5.91 -18.79
C LYS A 269 -24.90 7.30 -19.19
N HIS A 270 -24.18 8.36 -18.84
CA HIS A 270 -24.60 9.73 -19.10
C HIS A 270 -24.42 10.09 -20.58
N GLU A 271 -25.49 10.60 -21.20
CA GLU A 271 -25.42 11.16 -22.56
C GLU A 271 -24.86 12.57 -22.48
N ILE A 272 -23.69 12.77 -23.09
CA ILE A 272 -22.95 14.03 -23.00
C ILE A 272 -23.58 15.07 -23.92
N SER A 273 -23.95 16.22 -23.36
CA SER A 273 -24.41 17.37 -24.16
C SER A 273 -23.24 18.09 -24.84
N GLU A 274 -23.51 18.88 -25.89
CA GLU A 274 -22.45 19.61 -26.61
C GLU A 274 -21.67 20.60 -25.72
N ALA A 275 -22.35 21.21 -24.74
CA ALA A 275 -21.72 22.11 -23.77
C ALA A 275 -20.80 21.37 -22.79
N GLU A 276 -21.21 20.18 -22.34
CA GLU A 276 -20.38 19.31 -21.48
C GLU A 276 -19.17 18.77 -22.26
N GLU A 277 -19.36 18.39 -23.52
CA GLU A 277 -18.30 17.92 -24.42
C GLU A 277 -17.24 19.03 -24.60
N ALA A 278 -17.66 20.27 -24.85
CA ALA A 278 -16.76 21.41 -24.98
C ALA A 278 -15.93 21.67 -23.72
N ALA A 279 -16.55 21.68 -22.54
CA ALA A 279 -15.87 21.91 -21.27
C ALA A 279 -14.83 20.82 -20.95
N LEU A 280 -15.12 19.56 -21.29
CA LEU A 280 -14.16 18.46 -21.12
C LEU A 280 -13.02 18.52 -22.14
N LEU A 281 -13.29 18.98 -23.37
CA LEU A 281 -12.26 19.20 -24.39
C LEU A 281 -11.32 20.35 -24.00
N GLU A 282 -11.80 21.40 -23.35
CA GLU A 282 -10.95 22.45 -22.76
C GLU A 282 -10.01 21.89 -21.68
N ASP A 283 -10.53 21.06 -20.76
CA ASP A 283 -9.71 20.38 -19.76
C ASP A 283 -8.63 19.49 -20.42
N MET A 284 -8.97 18.82 -21.53
CA MET A 284 -8.02 18.04 -22.34
C MET A 284 -6.97 18.91 -23.05
N GLN A 285 -7.36 20.08 -23.57
CA GLN A 285 -6.45 21.03 -24.20
C GLN A 285 -5.47 21.62 -23.18
N ALA A 286 -5.94 22.02 -22.00
CA ALA A 286 -5.10 22.51 -20.90
C ALA A 286 -4.05 21.48 -20.47
N VAL A 287 -4.39 20.18 -20.56
CA VAL A 287 -3.43 19.09 -20.34
C VAL A 287 -2.37 19.02 -21.45
N ARG A 288 -2.75 19.19 -22.72
CA ARG A 288 -1.85 19.15 -23.89
C ARG A 288 -0.91 20.35 -23.91
N GLU A 289 -1.39 21.55 -23.64
CA GLU A 289 -0.57 22.77 -23.61
C GLU A 289 0.52 22.70 -22.53
N ASN A 290 0.17 22.20 -21.34
CA ASN A 290 1.13 21.90 -20.28
C ASN A 290 2.09 20.72 -20.60
N LYS A 291 1.99 20.09 -21.78
CA LYS A 291 2.94 19.07 -22.25
C LYS A 291 3.93 19.65 -23.26
N ALA A 292 3.56 20.77 -23.90
CA ALA A 292 4.41 21.48 -24.86
C ALA A 292 5.35 22.51 -24.19
N ARG A 293 5.07 22.87 -22.93
CA ARG A 293 6.00 23.55 -22.01
C ARG A 293 6.75 22.53 -21.17
#